data_AF-G2GZZ2-F1
#
_entry.id   AF-G2GZZ2-F1
#
_cell.length_a   1.000
_cell.length_b   1.000
_cell.length_c   1.000
_cell.angle_alpha   90.00
_cell.angle_beta   90.00
_cell.angle_gamma   90.00
#
_symmetry.space_group_name_H-M   'P 1'
#
loop_
_entity.id
_entity.type
_entity.pdbx_description
1 polymer ?
#
loop_
_entity_poly.entity_id
_entity_poly.type
_entity_poly.pdbx_seq_one_letter_code
_entity_poly.pdbx_strand_id
1 'polypeptide(L)' 'SLGHIPPEITVWADTGFQGINKQHPNTPLPQKATRKTPLSPEQKQENKLISGIRMTVEHAIAGIKRLGCMAGAV' A
#
# COMPACT_ATOMS: atom_id res chain seq x y z
N SER A 1 -6.26 -4.94 -15.15
CA SER A 1 -7.15 -3.94 -14.52
C SER A 1 -7.70 -4.55 -13.24
N LEU A 2 -7.67 -3.81 -12.13
CA LEU A 2 -8.24 -4.25 -10.85
C LEU A 2 -9.78 -4.33 -10.85
N GLY A 3 -10.45 -3.88 -11.92
CA GLY A 3 -11.91 -3.90 -12.04
C GLY A 3 -12.56 -5.30 -12.13
N HIS A 4 -11.77 -6.37 -12.19
CA HIS A 4 -12.27 -7.75 -12.11
C HIS A 4 -12.19 -8.33 -10.69
N ILE A 5 -11.57 -7.61 -9.76
CA ILE A 5 -11.56 -7.98 -8.34
C ILE A 5 -12.87 -7.48 -7.74
N PRO A 6 -13.64 -8.33 -7.05
CA PRO A 6 -14.86 -7.90 -6.39
C PRO A 6 -14.58 -6.80 -5.34
N PRO A 7 -15.42 -5.75 -5.25
CA PRO A 7 -15.16 -4.57 -4.41
C PRO A 7 -15.01 -4.88 -2.92
N GLU A 8 -15.56 -6.00 -2.44
CA GLU A 8 -15.44 -6.49 -1.08
C GLU A 8 -14.04 -7.05 -0.75
N ILE A 9 -13.23 -7.39 -1.75
CA ILE A 9 -11.90 -7.95 -1.55
C ILE A 9 -10.89 -6.83 -1.33
N THR A 10 -10.26 -6.80 -0.16
CA THR A 10 -9.24 -5.81 0.15
C THR A 10 -7.97 -6.05 -0.66
N VAL A 11 -7.52 -5.03 -1.39
CA VAL A 11 -6.25 -5.03 -2.11
C VAL A 11 -5.19 -4.34 -1.28
N TRP A 12 -4.20 -5.10 -0.80
CA TRP A 12 -3.02 -4.57 -0.12
C TRP A 12 -1.88 -4.37 -1.12
N ALA A 13 -1.38 -3.15 -1.23
CA ALA A 13 -0.34 -2.80 -2.19
C ALA A 13 0.78 -1.98 -1.54
N ASP A 14 1.96 -2.02 -2.16
CA ASP A 14 3.08 -1.16 -1.81
C ASP A 14 2.77 0.33 -2.09
N THR A 15 3.40 1.23 -1.33
CA THR A 15 3.19 2.70 -1.41
C THR A 15 3.61 3.28 -2.76
N GLY A 16 4.50 2.58 -3.49
CA GLY A 16 4.92 2.95 -4.84
C GLY A 16 3.78 2.89 -5.85
N PHE A 17 2.73 2.10 -5.60
CA PHE A 17 1.56 1.98 -6.47
C PHE A 17 0.54 3.11 -6.23
N GLN A 18 0.97 4.35 -6.45
CA GLN A 18 0.10 5.52 -6.28
C GLN A 18 -1.06 5.50 -7.29
N GLY A 19 -2.27 5.84 -6.81
CA GLY A 19 -3.48 5.89 -7.66
C GLY A 19 -4.23 4.56 -7.80
N ILE A 20 -3.79 3.51 -7.13
CA ILE A 20 -4.47 2.20 -7.10
C ILE A 20 -5.91 2.29 -6.56
N ASN A 21 -6.17 3.22 -5.64
CA ASN A 21 -7.50 3.52 -5.10
C ASN A 21 -8.48 4.08 -6.15
N LYS A 22 -7.98 4.58 -7.29
CA LYS A 22 -8.83 4.99 -8.42
C LYS A 22 -9.29 3.80 -9.27
N GLN A 23 -8.64 2.65 -9.13
CA GLN A 23 -8.94 1.43 -9.88
C GLN A 23 -9.74 0.42 -9.06
N HIS A 24 -9.64 0.46 -7.72
CA HIS A 24 -10.36 -0.43 -6.82
C HIS A 24 -10.72 0.26 -5.49
N PRO A 25 -11.99 0.21 -5.04
CA PRO A 25 -12.46 1.00 -3.88
C PRO A 25 -11.89 0.52 -2.55
N ASN A 26 -11.77 -0.81 -2.34
CA ASN A 26 -11.24 -1.38 -1.11
C ASN A 26 -9.72 -1.56 -1.21
N THR A 27 -9.03 -0.42 -1.22
CA THR A 27 -7.56 -0.36 -1.32
C THR A 27 -6.98 0.53 -0.21
N PRO A 28 -6.72 -0.02 0.98
CA PRO A 28 -6.24 0.73 2.12
C PRO A 28 -4.87 1.35 1.83
N LEU A 29 -4.77 2.66 2.05
CA LEU A 29 -3.53 3.42 1.93
C LEU A 29 -3.35 4.28 3.18
N PRO A 30 -2.12 4.42 3.69
CA PRO A 30 -1.88 5.26 4.85
C PRO A 30 -2.23 6.72 4.53
N GLN A 31 -2.91 7.37 5.47
CA GLN A 31 -3.26 8.78 5.39
C GLN A 31 -1.98 9.63 5.45
N LYS A 32 -1.85 10.56 4.51
CA LYS A 32 -0.70 11.47 4.46
C LYS A 32 -0.94 12.68 5.35
N ALA A 33 -0.03 12.93 6.28
CA ALA A 33 0.01 14.19 7.01
C ALA A 33 0.39 15.34 6.04
N THR A 34 -0.17 16.52 6.25
CA THR A 34 0.32 17.75 5.60
C THR A 34 0.63 18.80 6.67
N ARG A 35 1.39 19.83 6.32
CA ARG A 35 1.74 20.92 7.27
C ARG A 35 0.50 21.60 7.86
N LYS A 36 -0.60 21.69 7.11
CA LYS A 36 -1.85 22.32 7.55
C LYS A 36 -2.83 21.34 8.18
N THR A 37 -2.67 20.05 7.93
CA THR A 37 -3.58 19.00 8.41
C THR A 37 -2.73 17.86 8.99
N PRO A 38 -2.36 17.96 10.29
CA PRO A 38 -1.69 16.88 10.98
C PRO A 38 -2.65 15.69 11.18
N LEU A 39 -2.08 14.49 11.33
CA LEU A 39 -2.89 13.30 11.60
C LEU A 39 -3.44 13.31 13.03
N SER A 40 -4.72 12.99 13.16
CA SER A 40 -5.36 12.70 14.45
C SER A 40 -4.76 11.42 15.06
N PRO A 41 -4.93 11.20 16.39
CA PRO A 41 -4.53 9.95 17.03
C PRO A 41 -5.11 8.70 16.35
N GLU A 42 -6.37 8.76 15.93
CA GLU A 42 -7.09 7.66 15.26
C GLU A 42 -6.47 7.37 13.89
N GLN A 43 -6.18 8.41 13.09
CA GLN A 43 -5.53 8.27 11.79
C GLN A 43 -4.11 7.69 11.94
N LYS A 44 -3.37 8.06 13.00
CA LYS A 44 -2.06 7.47 13.29
C LYS A 44 -2.18 5.99 13.65
N GLN A 45 -3.18 5.62 14.43
CA GLN A 45 -3.43 4.23 14.80
C GLN A 45 -3.83 3.40 13.58
N GLU A 46 -4.71 3.91 12.72
CA GLU A 46 -5.06 3.26 11.45
C GLU A 46 -3.84 3.10 10.54
N ASN A 47 -3.03 4.15 10.36
CA ASN A 47 -1.78 4.07 9.62
C ASN A 47 -0.83 3.01 10.19
N LYS A 48 -0.76 2.86 11.51
CA LYS A 48 0.07 1.83 12.16
C LYS A 48 -0.40 0.42 11.81
N LEU A 49 -1.72 0.18 11.80
CA LEU A 49 -2.30 -1.10 11.39
C LEU A 49 -2.03 -1.40 9.91
N ILE A 50 -2.26 -0.42 9.03
CA ILE A 50 -2.00 -0.52 7.59
C ILE A 50 -0.51 -0.85 7.33
N SER A 51 0.40 -0.12 7.99
CA SER A 51 1.85 -0.37 7.87
C SER A 51 2.24 -1.75 8.37
N GLY A 52 1.63 -2.23 9.47
CA GLY A 52 1.88 -3.58 9.99
C GLY A 52 1.53 -4.68 9.00
N ILE A 53 0.37 -4.57 8.34
CA ILE A 53 -0.06 -5.55 7.31
C ILE A 53 0.88 -5.51 6.09
N ARG A 54 1.30 -4.31 5.71
CA ARG A 54 2.13 -4.08 4.53
C ARG A 54 3.57 -4.56 4.62
N MET A 55 4.09 -4.79 5.83
CA MET A 55 5.41 -5.41 6.03
C MET A 55 5.57 -6.70 5.21
N THR A 56 4.52 -7.51 5.10
CA THR A 56 4.53 -8.73 4.30
C THR A 56 4.74 -8.45 2.80
N VAL A 57 4.08 -7.41 2.27
CA VAL A 57 4.22 -6.97 0.88
C VAL A 57 5.65 -6.49 0.62
N GLU A 58 6.20 -5.70 1.54
CA GLU A 58 7.57 -5.17 1.45
C GLU A 58 8.62 -6.28 1.53
N HIS A 59 8.45 -7.27 2.42
CA HIS A 59 9.31 -8.44 2.50
C HIS A 59 9.29 -9.26 1.19
N ALA A 60 8.11 -9.46 0.59
CA ALA A 60 8.00 -10.16 -0.69
C ALA A 60 8.74 -9.41 -1.81
N ILE A 61 8.54 -8.10 -1.92
CA ILE A 61 9.24 -7.25 -2.91
C ILE A 61 10.75 -7.27 -2.67
N ALA A 62 11.20 -7.15 -1.43
CA ALA A 62 12.61 -7.20 -1.07
C ALA A 62 13.24 -8.56 -1.42
N GLY A 63 12.51 -9.66 -1.21
CA GLY A 63 12.92 -11.00 -1.61
C GLY A 63 13.12 -11.12 -3.12
N ILE A 64 12.16 -10.65 -3.92
CA ILE A 64 12.24 -10.66 -5.39
C ILE A 64 13.46 -9.83 -5.88
N LYS A 65 13.69 -8.65 -5.28
CA LYS A 65 14.87 -7.82 -5.57
C LYS A 65 16.17 -8.54 -5.24
N ARG A 66 16.25 -9.17 -4.07
CA ARG A 66 17.45 -9.92 -3.62
C ARG A 66 17.79 -11.09 -4.54
N LEU A 67 16.78 -11.77 -5.07
CA LEU A 67 16.96 -12.91 -5.98
C LEU A 67 17.29 -12.48 -7.42
N GLY A 68 17.32 -11.16 -7.72
CA GLY A 68 17.57 -10.66 -9.07
C GLY A 68 16.41 -10.95 -10.03
N CYS A 69 15.21 -11.26 -9.52
CA CYS A 69 14.04 -11.59 -10.33
C CYS A 69 13.26 -10.36 -10.82
N MET A 70 13.79 -9.15 -10.58
CA MET A 70 13.27 -7.93 -11.17
C MET A 70 13.97 -7.70 -12.52
N ALA A 71 13.21 -7.64 -13.61
CA ALA A 71 13.75 -7.22 -14.90
C ALA A 71 14.16 -5.73 -14.83
N GLY A 72 15.46 -5.46 -14.74
CA GLY A 72 16.09 -4.16 -14.99
C GLY A 72 15.57 -2.96 -14.19
N ALA A 73 16.25 -2.62 -13.10
CA ALA A 73 16.33 -1.23 -12.63
C ALA A 73 17.81 -0.94 -12.31
N VAL A 74 18.53 -0.53 -13.35
CA VAL A 74 19.76 0.26 -13.22
C VAL A 74 19.34 1.72 -13.08
#